data_AF-A0A7X6P338-F1
#
_entry.id   AF-A0A7X6P338-F1
#
_cell.length_a   1.000
_cell.length_b   1.000
_cell.length_c   1.000
_cell.angle_alpha   90.00
_cell.angle_beta   90.00
_cell.angle_gamma   90.00
#
_symmetry.space_group_name_H-M   'P 1'
#
loop_
_entity.id
_entity.type
_entity.pdbx_description
1 polymer ?
#
loop_
_entity_poly.entity_id
_entity_poly.type
_entity_poly.pdbx_seq_one_letter_code
_entity_poly.pdbx_strand_id
1 'polypeptide(L)' 'MTQTARLLIVGPQGSGKGTQGARIAEALGIPTISTGDVFRANISQGTELGQQVKAIVEAGNLVPDELTSALV' A
#
# COMPACT_ATOMS: atom_id res chain seq x y z
N MET A 1 -20.38 -20.25 -8.48
CA MET A 1 -19.22 -19.74 -7.72
C MET A 1 -19.00 -18.31 -8.16
N THR A 2 -19.15 -17.32 -7.28
CA THR A 2 -18.71 -15.95 -7.59
C THR A 2 -17.19 -15.96 -7.63
N GLN A 3 -16.62 -15.78 -8.81
CA GLN A 3 -15.18 -15.78 -9.01
C GLN A 3 -14.60 -14.49 -8.39
N THR A 4 -13.85 -14.60 -7.31
CA THR A 4 -13.18 -13.45 -6.69
C THR A 4 -11.93 -13.11 -7.51
N ALA A 5 -11.90 -11.93 -8.12
CA ALA A 5 -10.73 -11.45 -8.86
C ALA A 5 -9.60 -11.06 -7.88
N ARG A 6 -8.37 -11.50 -8.17
CA ARG A 6 -7.15 -11.08 -7.47
C ARG A 6 -6.26 -10.35 -8.47
N LEU A 7 -5.99 -9.08 -8.21
CA LEU A 7 -5.34 -8.18 -9.16
C LEU A 7 -4.08 -7.57 -8.54
N LEU A 8 -3.03 -7.47 -9.34
CA LEU A 8 -1.83 -6.71 -9.03
C LEU A 8 -1.72 -5.54 -10.01
N ILE A 9 -1.67 -4.32 -9.47
CA ILE A 9 -1.52 -3.09 -10.27
C ILE A 9 -0.14 -2.49 -9.98
N VAL A 10 0.72 -2.46 -11.01
CA VAL A 10 2.09 -1.94 -10.93
C VAL A 10 2.28 -0.74 -11.86
N GLY A 11 3.29 0.08 -11.57
CA GLY A 11 3.58 1.31 -12.31
C GLY A 11 4.37 2.34 -11.47
N PRO A 12 5.02 3.32 -12.11
CA PRO A 12 5.90 4.28 -11.45
C PRO A 12 5.13 5.23 -10.51
N GLN A 13 5.81 5.86 -9.54
CA GLN A 13 5.16 6.85 -8.65
C GLN A 13 4.47 7.96 -9.49
N GLY A 14 3.29 8.41 -9.07
CA GLY A 14 2.50 9.38 -9.82
C GLY A 14 1.68 8.82 -11.01
N SER A 15 1.83 7.55 -11.40
CA SER A 15 1.13 6.97 -12.55
C SER A 15 -0.39 6.73 -12.38
N GLY A 16 -0.99 7.16 -11.26
CA GLY A 16 -2.43 7.02 -11.02
C GLY A 16 -2.92 5.63 -10.54
N LYS A 17 -2.02 4.71 -10.15
CA LYS A 17 -2.40 3.36 -9.67
C LYS A 17 -3.44 3.36 -8.56
N GLY A 18 -3.30 4.25 -7.57
CA GLY A 18 -4.25 4.35 -6.46
C GLY A 18 -5.64 4.75 -6.94
N THR A 19 -5.71 5.74 -7.82
CA THR A 19 -6.96 6.19 -8.45
C THR A 19 -7.63 5.08 -9.25
N GLN A 20 -6.88 4.35 -10.08
CA GLN A 20 -7.43 3.25 -10.88
C GLN A 20 -7.80 2.04 -10.02
N GLY A 21 -6.96 1.69 -9.04
CA GLY A 21 -7.21 0.59 -8.11
C GLY A 21 -8.49 0.76 -7.32
N ALA A 22 -8.76 1.97 -6.80
CA ALA A 22 -10.00 2.27 -6.10
C ALA A 22 -11.25 2.07 -6.99
N ARG A 23 -11.21 2.56 -8.24
CA ARG A 23 -12.32 2.40 -9.20
C ARG A 23 -12.56 0.94 -9.58
N ILE A 24 -11.49 0.17 -9.79
CA ILE A 24 -11.59 -1.27 -10.11
C ILE A 24 -12.17 -2.04 -8.93
N ALA A 25 -11.71 -1.74 -7.72
CA ALA A 25 -12.20 -2.38 -6.51
C ALA A 25 -13.69 -2.12 -6.25
N GLU A 26 -14.12 -0.87 -6.42
CA GLU A 26 -15.54 -0.49 -6.36
C GLU A 26 -16.37 -1.27 -7.40
N ALA A 27 -15.92 -1.29 -8.66
CA ALA A 27 -16.63 -1.96 -9.75
C ALA A 27 -16.74 -3.49 -9.56
N LEU A 28 -15.75 -4.10 -8.89
CA LEU A 28 -15.71 -5.55 -8.65
C LEU A 28 -16.20 -5.96 -7.25
N GLY A 29 -16.51 -5.00 -6.38
CA GLY A 29 -16.88 -5.28 -4.99
C GLY A 29 -15.78 -6.00 -4.19
N ILE A 30 -14.51 -5.68 -4.46
CA ILE A 30 -13.34 -6.28 -3.79
C ILE A 30 -12.58 -5.22 -2.97
N PRO A 31 -11.88 -5.59 -1.89
CA PRO A 31 -11.06 -4.64 -1.15
C PRO A 31 -9.82 -4.21 -1.96
N THR A 32 -9.38 -2.97 -1.78
CA THR A 32 -8.04 -2.52 -2.18
C THR A 32 -7.05 -2.65 -1.04
N ILE A 33 -5.89 -3.21 -1.31
CA ILE A 33 -4.74 -3.19 -0.40
C ILE A 33 -3.62 -2.41 -1.07
N SER A 34 -3.06 -1.42 -0.37
CA SER A 34 -1.89 -0.67 -0.80
C SER A 34 -0.86 -0.64 0.31
N THR A 35 0.36 -1.07 0.01
CA THR A 35 1.51 -0.95 0.92
C THR A 35 1.69 0.49 1.42
N GLY A 36 1.43 1.49 0.57
CA GLY A 36 1.50 2.89 0.95
C GLY A 36 0.45 3.29 1.99
N ASP A 37 -0.76 2.73 1.95
CA ASP A 37 -1.79 2.99 2.96
C ASP A 37 -1.44 2.32 4.29
N VAL A 38 -0.94 1.07 4.25
CA VAL A 38 -0.46 0.34 5.43
C VAL A 38 0.66 1.11 6.14
N PHE A 39 1.61 1.65 5.38
CA PHE A 39 2.69 2.49 5.91
C PHE A 39 2.15 3.76 6.56
N ARG A 40 1.29 4.51 5.86
CA ARG A 40 0.68 5.74 6.39
C ARG A 40 -0.11 5.48 7.68
N ALA A 41 -0.86 4.39 7.73
CA ALA A 41 -1.62 4.00 8.93
C ALA A 41 -0.70 3.76 10.12
N ASN A 42 0.36 2.96 9.95
CA ASN A 42 1.34 2.67 11.00
C ASN A 42 2.09 3.94 11.47
N ILE A 43 2.50 4.80 10.54
CA ILE A 43 3.13 6.09 10.86
C ILE A 43 2.17 6.96 11.70
N SER A 44 0.90 7.08 11.28
CA SER A 44 -0.09 7.91 11.96
C SER A 44 -0.42 7.41 13.37
N GLN A 45 -0.36 6.10 13.58
CA GLN A 45 -0.60 5.44 14.87
C GLN A 45 0.65 5.45 15.77
N GLY A 46 1.81 5.88 15.25
CA GLY A 46 3.05 5.95 16.02
C GLY A 46 3.61 4.58 16.41
N THR A 47 3.28 3.51 15.67
CA THR A 47 3.77 2.15 15.95
C THR A 47 5.29 2.10 15.82
N GLU A 48 5.95 1.14 16.49
CA GLU A 48 7.40 0.99 16.42
C GLU A 48 7.88 0.81 14.97
N LEU A 49 7.22 -0.07 14.21
CA LEU A 49 7.46 -0.25 12.78
C LEU A 49 7.13 1.01 11.97
N GLY A 50 6.07 1.73 12.32
CA GLY A 50 5.70 2.99 11.70
C GLY A 50 6.77 4.06 11.84
N GLN A 51 7.41 4.17 13.01
CA GLN A 51 8.52 5.11 13.24
C GLN A 51 9.75 4.76 12.39
N GLN A 52 10.07 3.47 12.24
CA GLN A 52 11.17 3.01 11.38
C GLN A 52 10.91 3.34 9.90
N VAL A 53 9.68 3.12 9.42
CA VAL A 53 9.31 3.43 8.02
C VAL A 53 9.25 4.93 7.75
N LYS A 54 8.82 5.74 8.72
CA LYS A 54 8.62 7.18 8.56
C LYS A 54 9.86 7.87 7.98
N ALA A 55 11.03 7.64 8.59
CA ALA A 55 12.28 8.28 8.18
C ALA A 55 12.69 7.92 6.74
N ILE A 56 12.44 6.68 6.32
CA ILE A 56 12.79 6.17 4.98
C ILE A 56 11.88 6.81 3.92
N VAL A 57 10.57 6.85 4.20
CA VAL A 57 9.56 7.41 3.28
C VAL A 57 9.72 8.92 3.15
N GLU A 58 9.99 9.64 4.25
CA GLU A 58 10.24 11.09 4.23
C GLU A 58 11.51 11.44 3.44
N ALA A 59 12.51 10.56 3.43
CA ALA A 59 13.70 10.69 2.59
C ALA A 59 13.46 10.35 1.10
N GLY A 60 12.25 9.94 0.72
CA GLY A 60 11.92 9.55 -0.65
C GLY A 60 12.50 8.19 -1.07
N ASN A 61 13.00 7.40 -0.12
CA ASN A 61 13.61 6.11 -0.38
C ASN A 61 12.57 4.98 -0.41
N LEU A 62 12.94 3.87 -1.04
CA LEU A 62 12.16 2.63 -0.97
C LEU A 62 12.36 1.96 0.38
N VAL A 63 11.26 1.47 0.95
CA VAL A 63 11.27 0.71 2.21
C VAL A 63 11.82 -0.69 1.92
N PRO A 64 12.78 -1.22 2.73
CA PRO A 64 13.32 -2.56 2.55
C PRO A 64 12.24 -3.65 2.61
N ASP A 65 12.48 -4.77 1.92
CA ASP A 65 11.53 -5.88 1.81
C ASP A 65 11.23 -6.53 3.16
N GLU A 66 12.22 -6.64 4.05
CA GLU A 66 12.04 -7.21 5.39
C GLU A 66 11.09 -6.35 6.23
N LEU A 67 11.25 -5.03 6.17
CA LEU A 67 10.40 -4.09 6.91
C LEU A 67 9.00 -4.03 6.29
N THR A 68 8.91 -4.11 4.96
CA THR A 68 7.64 -4.20 4.25
C THR A 68 6.87 -5.45 4.65
N SER A 69 7.55 -6.60 4.72
CA SER A 69 6.95 -7.89 5.10
C SER A 69 6.49 -7.93 6.56
N ALA A 70 7.13 -7.17 7.45
CA ALA A 70 6.71 -7.07 8.85
C ALA A 70 5.44 -6.23 9.05
N LEU A 71 5.05 -5.41 8.06
CA LEU A 71 3.93 -4.47 8.13
C LEU A 71 2.66 -4.94 7.42
N VAL A 72 2.81 -5.72 6.34
CA VAL A 72 1.74 -6.09 5.39
C VAL A 72 1.19 -7.48 5.66
#